data_AF-A0A7U8G9C5-F1
#
_entry.id   AF-A0A7U8G9C5-F1
#
_cell.length_a   1.000
_cell.length_b   1.000
_cell.length_c   1.000
_cell.angle_alpha   90.00
_cell.angle_beta   90.00
_cell.angle_gamma   90.00
#
_symmetry.space_group_name_H-M   'P 1'
#
loop_
_entity.id
_entity.type
_entity.pdbx_description
1 polymer ?
#
loop_
_entity_poly.entity_id
_entity_poly.type
_entity_poly.pdbx_seq_one_letter_code
_entity_poly.pdbx_strand_id
1 'polypeptide(L)'
;MQFNEILNQLKTYEPGKDIELIAKEYGVKEVIKLASNENPLGVSQKALNAIIQNASKAHLYPDDSMSELRNALALKFGLKMQNVIIGAGSDQIIELATHAKLNHKNAFLQCGVSFAMYEIYAKQVGAKAYKTKSITHDLNALKSLYEEHKSEIKILYLCLPNNPLGECLDAFSVEEFLKDIDEDCLIVIDAAYNEFASFKDREKHIDPAKLIKSFPNVLYLGTFSKLYGLGGLRVGYGMADEELINALYKLRAPFNVNILALKAATAALDDEEFVKNSLENNFSQMQEFEKFARENQLDFIPSYTNFITYFFEEKNSSDLSEKLLKKGIIVRDLRSYGLNAIRISIGKPYENTRFFEEFESILKKN
;
A
#
# COMPACT_ATOMS: atom_id res chain seq x y z
N MET A 1 -30.87 -21.07 5.55
CA MET A 1 -30.40 -19.86 4.83
C MET A 1 -29.11 -20.23 4.13
N GLN A 2 -29.03 -19.99 2.82
CA GLN A 2 -27.83 -20.26 2.00
C GLN A 2 -27.34 -18.92 1.44
N PHE A 3 -26.04 -18.82 1.19
CA PHE A 3 -25.42 -17.66 0.55
C PHE A 3 -24.73 -18.09 -0.75
N ASN A 4 -24.27 -17.12 -1.56
CA ASN A 4 -23.56 -17.41 -2.81
C ASN A 4 -22.33 -18.30 -2.55
N GLU A 5 -22.14 -19.33 -3.38
CA GLU A 5 -21.12 -20.37 -3.18
C GLU A 5 -19.70 -19.83 -3.08
N ILE A 6 -19.40 -18.72 -3.76
CA ILE A 6 -18.09 -18.09 -3.75
C ILE A 6 -17.64 -17.67 -2.35
N LEU A 7 -18.58 -17.35 -1.45
CA LEU A 7 -18.28 -16.98 -0.07
C LEU A 7 -17.70 -18.14 0.74
N ASN A 8 -17.96 -19.40 0.36
CA ASN A 8 -17.38 -20.57 1.01
C ASN A 8 -15.86 -20.66 0.81
N GLN A 9 -15.32 -19.94 -0.18
CA GLN A 9 -13.88 -19.86 -0.44
C GLN A 9 -13.20 -18.71 0.32
N LEU A 10 -13.98 -17.82 0.94
CA LEU A 10 -13.48 -16.66 1.65
C LEU A 10 -13.33 -16.98 3.14
N LYS A 11 -12.15 -16.68 3.69
CA LYS A 11 -11.94 -16.72 5.13
C LYS A 11 -12.41 -15.40 5.73
N THR A 12 -13.05 -15.45 6.90
CA THR A 12 -13.33 -14.25 7.68
C THR A 12 -12.03 -13.51 7.98
N TYR A 13 -12.00 -12.20 7.71
CA TYR A 13 -10.85 -11.37 8.01
C TYR A 13 -10.70 -11.23 9.53
N GLU A 14 -9.54 -11.61 10.05
CA GLU A 14 -9.19 -11.42 11.46
C GLU A 14 -8.39 -10.12 11.60
N PRO A 15 -8.99 -9.03 12.12
CA PRO A 15 -8.25 -7.78 12.36
C PRO A 15 -7.16 -7.99 13.41
N GLY A 16 -6.06 -7.23 13.31
CA GLY A 16 -5.04 -7.22 14.35
C GLY A 16 -5.61 -6.81 15.71
N LYS A 17 -5.04 -7.32 16.81
CA LYS A 17 -5.44 -6.94 18.17
C LYS A 17 -5.35 -5.43 18.36
N ASP A 18 -6.35 -4.87 19.06
CA ASP A 18 -6.44 -3.45 19.38
C ASP A 18 -5.33 -3.00 20.36
N ILE A 19 -4.85 -1.77 20.19
CA ILE A 19 -3.75 -1.18 20.98
C ILE A 19 -4.12 -1.09 22.46
N GLU A 20 -5.34 -0.64 22.79
CA GLU A 20 -5.81 -0.50 24.17
C GLU A 20 -5.98 -1.88 24.82
N LEU A 21 -6.43 -2.86 24.04
CA LEU A 21 -6.55 -4.24 24.51
C LEU A 21 -5.18 -4.84 24.84
N ILE A 22 -4.17 -4.62 23.99
CA ILE A 22 -2.78 -5.05 24.21
C ILE A 22 -2.19 -4.38 25.45
N ALA A 23 -2.35 -3.05 25.58
CA ALA A 23 -1.84 -2.30 26.72
C ALA A 23 -2.37 -2.87 28.05
N LYS A 24 -3.67 -3.17 28.07
CA LYS A 24 -4.36 -3.73 29.23
C LYS A 24 -3.99 -5.20 29.50
N GLU A 25 -3.89 -6.04 28.46
CA GLU A 25 -3.60 -7.47 28.57
C GLU A 25 -2.19 -7.72 29.13
N TYR A 26 -1.20 -6.92 28.72
CA TYR A 26 0.20 -7.12 29.12
C TYR A 26 0.72 -6.13 30.17
N GLY A 27 -0.11 -5.19 30.64
CA GLY A 27 0.28 -4.23 31.68
C GLY A 27 1.40 -3.29 31.26
N VAL A 28 1.53 -3.00 29.96
CA VAL A 28 2.57 -2.12 29.42
C VAL A 28 2.13 -0.65 29.56
N LYS A 29 3.07 0.22 29.97
CA LYS A 29 2.79 1.65 30.22
C LYS A 29 2.71 2.48 28.95
N GLU A 30 3.37 2.03 27.89
CA GLU A 30 3.47 2.71 26.61
C GLU A 30 3.35 1.67 25.49
N VAL A 31 2.65 2.02 24.41
CA VAL A 31 2.53 1.18 23.21
C VAL A 31 3.08 1.92 22.00
N ILE A 32 4.06 1.30 21.35
CA ILE A 32 4.67 1.77 20.11
C ILE A 32 4.15 0.92 18.96
N LYS A 33 3.53 1.56 17.97
CA LYS A 33 2.88 0.87 16.85
C LYS A 33 3.65 1.07 15.56
N LEU A 34 4.35 0.03 15.14
CA LEU A 34 5.19 -0.01 13.92
C LEU A 34 4.74 -1.13 12.96
N ALA A 35 3.42 -1.37 12.86
CA ALA A 35 2.87 -2.55 12.18
C ALA A 35 1.97 -2.25 10.96
N SER A 36 1.58 -1.00 10.74
CA SER A 36 0.55 -0.61 9.75
C SER A 36 1.02 0.42 8.72
N ASN A 37 2.30 0.79 8.75
CA ASN A 37 2.93 1.73 7.81
C ASN A 37 2.22 3.10 7.81
N GLU A 38 1.74 3.52 8.98
CA GLU A 38 1.15 4.85 9.21
C GLU A 38 2.28 5.90 9.22
N ASN A 39 1.94 7.16 8.93
CA ASN A 39 2.93 8.23 9.04
C ASN A 39 3.24 8.49 10.53
N PRO A 40 4.49 8.35 10.99
CA PRO A 40 4.83 8.57 12.38
C PRO A 40 4.62 10.03 12.82
N LEU A 41 4.66 10.99 11.89
CA LEU A 41 4.41 12.41 12.18
C LEU A 41 2.92 12.74 12.33
N GLY A 42 2.03 11.76 12.12
CA GLY A 42 0.59 11.92 12.29
C GLY A 42 -0.06 12.58 11.08
N VAL A 43 -0.85 13.62 11.31
CA VAL A 43 -1.63 14.33 10.30
C VAL A 43 -1.04 15.71 10.05
N SER A 44 -0.92 16.11 8.78
CA SER A 44 -0.56 17.48 8.38
C SER A 44 -1.42 18.53 9.09
N GLN A 45 -0.82 19.66 9.48
CA GLN A 45 -1.56 20.75 10.12
C GLN A 45 -2.61 21.37 9.17
N LYS A 46 -2.32 21.45 7.86
CA LYS A 46 -3.30 21.89 6.86
C LYS A 46 -4.50 20.95 6.80
N ALA A 47 -4.23 19.64 6.75
CA ALA A 47 -5.29 18.62 6.74
C ALA A 47 -6.11 18.63 8.04
N LEU A 48 -5.45 18.74 9.20
CA LEU A 48 -6.12 18.83 10.50
C LEU A 48 -7.04 20.06 10.59
N ASN A 49 -6.54 21.23 10.16
CA ASN A 49 -7.35 22.44 10.11
C ASN A 49 -8.56 22.29 9.18
N ALA A 50 -8.40 21.65 8.02
CA ALA A 50 -9.49 21.39 7.09
C ALA A 50 -10.57 20.47 7.71
N ILE A 51 -10.17 19.47 8.51
CA ILE A 51 -11.10 18.62 9.26
C ILE A 51 -11.86 19.47 10.29
N ILE A 52 -11.16 20.22 11.14
CA ILE A 52 -11.76 21.01 12.21
C ILE A 52 -12.78 22.02 11.65
N GLN A 53 -12.40 22.74 10.59
CA GLN A 53 -13.26 23.75 9.96
C GLN A 53 -14.51 23.15 9.30
N ASN A 54 -14.49 21.87 8.92
CA ASN A 54 -15.61 21.21 8.25
C ASN A 54 -16.32 20.17 9.13
N ALA A 55 -15.91 19.99 10.39
CA ALA A 55 -16.48 18.99 11.29
C ALA A 55 -18.00 19.14 11.46
N SER A 56 -18.50 20.38 11.55
CA SER A 56 -19.93 20.66 11.65
C SER A 56 -20.75 20.25 10.41
N LYS A 57 -20.08 20.02 9.26
CA LYS A 57 -20.71 19.58 7.99
C LYS A 57 -20.83 18.07 7.87
N ALA A 58 -20.43 17.28 8.87
CA ALA A 58 -20.49 15.82 8.83
C ALA A 58 -21.90 15.24 8.63
N HIS A 59 -22.95 16.05 8.86
CA HIS A 59 -24.35 15.68 8.62
C HIS A 59 -24.77 15.77 7.13
N LEU A 60 -23.93 16.30 6.25
CA LEU A 60 -24.21 16.48 4.83
C LEU A 60 -23.59 15.36 4.00
N TYR A 61 -24.29 14.94 2.95
CA TYR A 61 -23.67 14.15 1.89
C TYR A 61 -22.55 14.95 1.20
N PRO A 62 -21.47 14.30 0.76
CA PRO A 62 -20.40 14.95 0.01
C PRO A 62 -20.89 15.35 -1.39
N ASP A 63 -20.20 16.30 -2.03
CA ASP A 63 -20.29 16.47 -3.48
C ASP A 63 -19.80 15.20 -4.18
N ASP A 64 -20.72 14.44 -4.78
CA ASP A 64 -20.40 13.16 -5.43
C ASP A 64 -19.57 13.33 -6.71
N SER A 65 -19.51 14.54 -7.28
CA SER A 65 -18.59 14.80 -8.38
C SER A 65 -17.13 14.81 -7.91
N MET A 66 -16.91 15.02 -6.61
CA MET A 66 -15.60 15.13 -5.94
C MET A 66 -14.66 16.10 -6.66
N SER A 67 -15.26 17.16 -7.23
CA SER A 67 -14.64 18.03 -8.21
C SER A 67 -13.35 18.69 -7.71
N GLU A 68 -13.38 19.19 -6.47
CA GLU A 68 -12.24 19.86 -5.83
C GLU A 68 -11.01 18.95 -5.74
N LEU A 69 -11.15 17.75 -5.16
CA LEU A 69 -10.02 16.82 -5.00
C LEU A 69 -9.54 16.27 -6.36
N ARG A 70 -10.48 15.93 -7.26
CA ARG A 70 -10.13 15.46 -8.61
C ARG A 70 -9.37 16.52 -9.40
N ASN A 71 -9.78 17.79 -9.29
CA ASN A 71 -9.09 18.91 -9.93
C ASN A 71 -7.69 19.14 -9.34
N ALA A 72 -7.54 19.11 -8.01
CA ALA A 72 -6.25 19.24 -7.35
C ALA A 72 -5.26 18.13 -7.78
N LEU A 73 -5.73 16.89 -7.83
CA LEU A 73 -4.94 15.75 -8.33
C LEU A 73 -4.61 15.90 -9.82
N ALA A 74 -5.58 16.26 -10.66
CA ALA A 74 -5.37 16.47 -12.08
C ALA A 74 -4.28 17.54 -12.34
N LEU A 75 -4.34 18.67 -11.63
CA LEU A 75 -3.32 19.73 -11.71
C LEU A 75 -1.95 19.24 -11.23
N LYS A 76 -1.88 18.54 -10.09
CA LYS A 76 -0.61 18.03 -9.53
C LYS A 76 0.12 17.09 -10.48
N PHE A 77 -0.63 16.24 -11.19
CA PHE A 77 -0.06 15.21 -12.06
C PHE A 77 -0.11 15.57 -13.55
N GLY A 78 -0.54 16.78 -13.93
CA GLY A 78 -0.61 17.18 -15.34
C GLY A 78 -1.63 16.39 -16.16
N LEU A 79 -2.70 15.92 -15.54
CA LEU A 79 -3.79 15.14 -16.13
C LEU A 79 -5.08 15.98 -16.20
N LYS A 80 -6.13 15.41 -16.79
CA LYS A 80 -7.48 15.99 -16.75
C LYS A 80 -8.31 15.33 -15.66
N MET A 81 -9.35 16.00 -15.19
CA MET A 81 -10.25 15.45 -14.15
C MET A 81 -10.88 14.11 -14.55
N GLN A 82 -11.20 13.92 -15.83
CA GLN A 82 -11.73 12.64 -16.35
C GLN A 82 -10.77 11.45 -16.19
N ASN A 83 -9.47 11.71 -16.01
CA ASN A 83 -8.48 10.67 -15.77
C ASN A 83 -8.42 10.23 -14.31
N VAL A 84 -9.22 10.84 -13.41
CA VAL A 84 -9.12 10.62 -11.96
C VAL A 84 -10.41 10.03 -11.38
N ILE A 85 -10.28 8.95 -10.62
CA ILE A 85 -11.31 8.38 -9.74
C ILE A 85 -10.86 8.46 -8.28
N ILE A 86 -11.80 8.67 -7.37
CA ILE A 86 -11.54 8.70 -5.92
C ILE A 86 -12.20 7.48 -5.27
N GLY A 87 -11.44 6.81 -4.38
CA GLY A 87 -11.87 5.62 -3.65
C GLY A 87 -11.72 5.76 -2.14
N ALA A 88 -12.41 4.90 -1.40
CA ALA A 88 -12.30 4.73 0.04
C ALA A 88 -10.95 4.08 0.43
N GLY A 89 -9.86 4.81 0.16
CA GLY A 89 -8.52 4.25 0.00
C GLY A 89 -8.29 3.70 -1.40
N SER A 90 -7.03 3.48 -1.77
CA SER A 90 -6.65 2.82 -3.03
C SER A 90 -7.17 1.38 -3.10
N ASP A 91 -7.32 0.71 -1.96
CA ASP A 91 -7.97 -0.61 -1.82
C ASP A 91 -9.32 -0.71 -2.53
N GLN A 92 -10.19 0.30 -2.38
CA GLN A 92 -11.50 0.26 -3.07
C GLN A 92 -11.32 0.28 -4.59
N ILE A 93 -10.31 1.00 -5.10
CA ILE A 93 -10.08 1.07 -6.54
C ILE A 93 -9.51 -0.25 -7.06
N ILE A 94 -8.70 -0.96 -6.27
CA ILE A 94 -8.28 -2.34 -6.55
C ILE A 94 -9.52 -3.24 -6.67
N GLU A 95 -10.46 -3.15 -5.73
CA GLU A 95 -11.72 -3.90 -5.77
C GLU A 95 -12.54 -3.58 -7.03
N LEU A 96 -12.69 -2.30 -7.39
CA LEU A 96 -13.38 -1.89 -8.62
C LEU A 96 -12.68 -2.47 -9.87
N ALA A 97 -11.34 -2.44 -9.93
CA ALA A 97 -10.57 -3.01 -11.03
C ALA A 97 -10.76 -4.53 -11.13
N THR A 98 -10.71 -5.24 -9.99
CA THR A 98 -11.00 -6.67 -9.89
C THR A 98 -12.39 -6.97 -10.44
N HIS A 99 -13.43 -6.28 -9.98
CA HIS A 99 -14.80 -6.53 -10.44
C HIS A 99 -15.04 -6.13 -11.90
N ALA A 100 -14.26 -5.19 -12.45
CA ALA A 100 -14.38 -4.76 -13.83
C ALA A 100 -13.76 -5.77 -14.84
N LYS A 101 -12.69 -6.49 -14.45
CA LYS A 101 -11.92 -7.32 -15.38
C LYS A 101 -11.85 -8.80 -15.03
N LEU A 102 -11.97 -9.17 -13.76
CA LEU A 102 -11.78 -10.55 -13.31
C LEU A 102 -13.09 -11.31 -13.11
N ASN A 103 -13.04 -12.61 -13.37
CA ASN A 103 -14.12 -13.57 -13.12
C ASN A 103 -13.55 -15.00 -13.06
N HIS A 104 -14.40 -15.98 -12.77
CA HIS A 104 -14.02 -17.40 -12.62
C HIS A 104 -13.38 -18.07 -13.84
N LYS A 105 -13.37 -17.43 -15.03
CA LYS A 105 -12.80 -17.97 -16.26
C LYS A 105 -11.45 -17.36 -16.63
N ASN A 106 -10.98 -16.37 -15.88
CA ASN A 106 -9.75 -15.66 -16.17
C ASN A 106 -8.88 -15.51 -14.91
N ALA A 107 -7.75 -14.84 -15.07
CA ALA A 107 -6.70 -14.81 -14.07
C ALA A 107 -6.08 -13.42 -13.92
N PHE A 108 -5.31 -13.25 -12.86
CA PHE A 108 -4.39 -12.15 -12.69
C PHE A 108 -2.96 -12.64 -12.45
N LEU A 109 -1.99 -11.77 -12.68
CA LEU A 109 -0.56 -12.02 -12.44
C LEU A 109 0.00 -11.01 -11.41
N GLN A 110 0.87 -11.49 -10.52
CA GLN A 110 1.68 -10.69 -9.60
C GLN A 110 3.04 -11.37 -9.34
N CYS A 111 3.94 -10.72 -8.60
CA CYS A 111 5.14 -11.39 -8.10
C CYS A 111 4.81 -12.41 -6.99
N GLY A 112 5.79 -13.21 -6.57
CA GLY A 112 5.59 -14.27 -5.58
C GLY A 112 4.99 -13.77 -4.27
N VAL A 113 5.47 -12.63 -3.75
CA VAL A 113 4.95 -12.02 -2.52
C VAL A 113 4.77 -10.51 -2.70
N SER A 114 3.52 -10.10 -2.81
CA SER A 114 3.09 -8.70 -2.78
C SER A 114 1.85 -8.53 -1.89
N PHE A 115 1.13 -7.42 -2.02
CA PHE A 115 0.05 -7.03 -1.13
C PHE A 115 -1.07 -8.08 -1.11
N ALA A 116 -1.39 -8.57 0.10
CA ALA A 116 -2.34 -9.69 0.26
C ALA A 116 -3.73 -9.41 -0.34
N MET A 117 -4.15 -8.14 -0.39
CA MET A 117 -5.50 -7.79 -0.80
C MET A 117 -5.78 -8.06 -2.27
N TYR A 118 -4.78 -8.07 -3.16
CA TYR A 118 -5.00 -8.41 -4.57
C TYR A 118 -5.64 -9.79 -4.71
N GLU A 119 -5.09 -10.79 -4.01
CA GLU A 119 -5.63 -12.15 -4.04
C GLU A 119 -6.93 -12.27 -3.24
N ILE A 120 -7.08 -11.53 -2.15
CA ILE A 120 -8.32 -11.54 -1.36
C ILE A 120 -9.51 -11.00 -2.18
N TYR A 121 -9.35 -9.90 -2.91
CA TYR A 121 -10.39 -9.38 -3.80
C TYR A 121 -10.62 -10.33 -4.98
N ALA A 122 -9.57 -10.87 -5.60
CA ALA A 122 -9.72 -11.82 -6.72
C ALA A 122 -10.50 -13.09 -6.34
N LYS A 123 -10.37 -13.57 -5.10
CA LYS A 123 -11.17 -14.70 -4.59
C LYS A 123 -12.66 -14.42 -4.58
N GLN A 124 -13.10 -13.16 -4.43
CA GLN A 124 -14.52 -12.81 -4.44
C GLN A 124 -15.18 -13.02 -5.81
N VAL A 125 -14.39 -13.01 -6.88
CA VAL A 125 -14.84 -13.24 -8.26
C VAL A 125 -14.39 -14.58 -8.83
N GLY A 126 -13.71 -15.41 -8.02
CA GLY A 126 -13.24 -16.75 -8.37
C GLY A 126 -12.09 -16.79 -9.37
N ALA A 127 -11.36 -15.68 -9.56
CA ALA A 127 -10.28 -15.61 -10.54
C ALA A 127 -9.01 -16.33 -10.06
N LYS A 128 -8.28 -16.93 -11.00
CA LYS A 128 -7.01 -17.61 -10.71
C LYS A 128 -5.89 -16.59 -10.45
N ALA A 129 -5.02 -16.90 -9.49
CA ALA A 129 -3.82 -16.12 -9.22
C ALA A 129 -2.58 -16.82 -9.81
N TYR A 130 -1.92 -16.19 -10.78
CA TYR A 130 -0.58 -16.55 -11.21
C TYR A 130 0.45 -15.73 -10.43
N LYS A 131 1.49 -16.39 -9.92
CA LYS A 131 2.56 -15.78 -9.13
C LYS A 131 3.91 -16.26 -9.65
N THR A 132 4.86 -15.35 -9.77
CA THR A 132 6.25 -15.72 -10.10
C THR A 132 6.87 -16.54 -8.96
N LYS A 133 7.90 -17.33 -9.29
CA LYS A 133 8.71 -18.03 -8.26
C LYS A 133 9.55 -17.05 -7.44
N SER A 134 10.03 -15.97 -8.06
CA SER A 134 10.69 -14.89 -7.33
C SER A 134 9.68 -14.21 -6.41
N ILE A 135 10.02 -14.06 -5.13
CA ILE A 135 9.15 -13.36 -4.17
C ILE A 135 9.09 -11.86 -4.45
N THR A 136 10.16 -11.30 -5.02
CA THR A 136 10.24 -9.89 -5.43
C THR A 136 9.76 -9.71 -6.87
N HIS A 137 9.52 -8.46 -7.25
CA HIS A 137 9.28 -8.12 -8.66
C HIS A 137 10.52 -8.43 -9.51
N ASP A 138 10.36 -9.35 -10.46
CA ASP A 138 11.35 -9.73 -11.47
C ASP A 138 10.66 -9.67 -12.83
N LEU A 139 11.12 -8.75 -13.68
CA LEU A 139 10.49 -8.48 -14.98
C LEU A 139 10.61 -9.67 -15.94
N ASN A 140 11.70 -10.45 -15.89
CA ASN A 140 11.85 -11.62 -16.74
C ASN A 140 10.90 -12.73 -16.31
N ALA A 141 10.80 -12.98 -14.99
CA ALA A 141 9.88 -13.97 -14.46
C ALA A 141 8.41 -13.59 -14.73
N LEU A 142 8.07 -12.30 -14.60
CA LEU A 142 6.74 -11.78 -14.93
C LEU A 142 6.45 -11.94 -16.42
N LYS A 143 7.39 -11.55 -17.30
CA LYS A 143 7.24 -11.69 -18.74
C LYS A 143 7.03 -13.14 -19.17
N SER A 144 7.86 -14.06 -18.67
CA SER A 144 7.74 -15.48 -19.01
C SER A 144 6.39 -16.06 -18.57
N LEU A 145 5.95 -15.76 -17.34
CA LEU A 145 4.68 -16.27 -16.83
C LEU A 145 3.46 -15.61 -17.50
N TYR A 146 3.59 -14.34 -17.87
CA TYR A 146 2.57 -13.63 -18.65
C TYR A 146 2.38 -14.27 -20.02
N GLU A 147 3.46 -14.50 -20.76
CA GLU A 147 3.38 -15.10 -22.10
C GLU A 147 2.85 -16.54 -22.07
N GLU A 148 3.18 -17.33 -21.04
CA GLU A 148 2.65 -18.68 -20.84
C GLU A 148 1.11 -18.71 -20.69
N HIS A 149 0.54 -17.67 -20.05
CA HIS A 149 -0.89 -17.61 -19.71
C HIS A 149 -1.58 -16.37 -20.29
N LYS A 150 -1.08 -15.85 -21.41
CA LYS A 150 -1.47 -14.56 -21.99
C LYS A 150 -2.97 -14.42 -22.26
N SER A 151 -3.61 -15.51 -22.69
CA SER A 151 -5.06 -15.52 -22.97
C SER A 151 -5.93 -15.51 -21.71
N GLU A 152 -5.39 -15.95 -20.58
CA GLU A 152 -6.10 -16.02 -19.29
C GLU A 152 -5.90 -14.76 -18.44
N ILE A 153 -4.71 -14.14 -18.48
CA ILE A 153 -4.36 -13.01 -17.61
C ILE A 153 -5.05 -11.74 -18.11
N LYS A 154 -5.93 -11.18 -17.28
CA LYS A 154 -6.68 -9.94 -17.55
C LYS A 154 -6.35 -8.79 -16.61
N ILE A 155 -5.60 -9.06 -15.54
CA ILE A 155 -4.96 -8.05 -14.70
C ILE A 155 -3.50 -8.43 -14.43
N LEU A 156 -2.59 -7.48 -14.55
CA LEU A 156 -1.22 -7.56 -14.05
C LEU A 156 -1.04 -6.54 -12.92
N TYR A 157 -0.69 -6.98 -11.73
CA TYR A 157 -0.35 -6.10 -10.60
C TYR A 157 1.16 -5.90 -10.50
N LEU A 158 1.59 -4.63 -10.44
CA LEU A 158 2.94 -4.22 -10.09
C LEU A 158 2.88 -3.28 -8.88
N CYS A 159 3.47 -3.67 -7.75
CA CYS A 159 3.52 -2.87 -6.53
C CYS A 159 4.88 -2.18 -6.44
N LEU A 160 4.93 -0.86 -6.67
CA LEU A 160 6.15 -0.12 -6.94
C LEU A 160 6.27 1.13 -6.06
N PRO A 161 6.90 1.03 -4.88
CA PRO A 161 7.65 -0.12 -4.33
C PRO A 161 6.78 -1.18 -3.64
N ASN A 162 7.32 -2.38 -3.49
CA ASN A 162 6.56 -3.57 -3.07
C ASN A 162 6.27 -3.58 -1.57
N ASN A 163 5.04 -3.95 -1.22
CA ASN A 163 4.62 -4.32 0.14
C ASN A 163 4.25 -5.81 0.17
N PRO A 164 4.88 -6.65 1.00
CA PRO A 164 5.58 -6.33 2.26
C PRO A 164 7.11 -6.36 2.23
N LEU A 165 7.75 -6.45 1.07
CA LEU A 165 9.19 -6.73 0.97
C LEU A 165 10.08 -5.48 0.95
N GLY A 166 9.65 -4.42 0.27
CA GLY A 166 10.33 -3.12 0.24
C GLY A 166 11.09 -2.81 -1.05
N GLU A 167 11.31 -3.76 -1.96
CA GLU A 167 12.05 -3.52 -3.20
C GLU A 167 11.27 -2.66 -4.21
N CYS A 168 11.97 -2.06 -5.17
CA CYS A 168 11.35 -1.29 -6.25
C CYS A 168 12.09 -1.48 -7.57
N LEU A 169 11.34 -1.77 -8.63
CA LEU A 169 11.85 -1.73 -10.01
C LEU A 169 12.08 -0.27 -10.45
N ASP A 170 12.97 -0.08 -11.41
CA ASP A 170 13.16 1.20 -12.09
C ASP A 170 12.01 1.51 -13.02
N ALA A 171 11.60 2.78 -13.05
CA ALA A 171 10.50 3.25 -13.88
C ALA A 171 10.74 2.98 -15.37
N PHE A 172 11.97 3.18 -15.85
CA PHE A 172 12.34 2.89 -17.23
C PHE A 172 12.16 1.41 -17.58
N SER A 173 12.62 0.50 -16.73
CA SER A 173 12.49 -0.93 -16.97
C SER A 173 11.02 -1.39 -16.95
N VAL A 174 10.21 -0.78 -16.09
CA VAL A 174 8.75 -1.01 -16.07
C VAL A 174 8.14 -0.55 -17.39
N GLU A 175 8.42 0.66 -17.85
CA GLU A 175 7.89 1.18 -19.12
C GLU A 175 8.28 0.30 -20.32
N GLU A 176 9.51 -0.19 -20.39
CA GLU A 176 9.92 -1.12 -21.46
C GLU A 176 9.14 -2.44 -21.38
N PHE A 177 8.95 -2.98 -20.18
CA PHE A 177 8.19 -4.21 -19.96
C PHE A 177 6.71 -4.06 -20.33
N LEU A 178 6.08 -2.91 -20.05
CA LEU A 178 4.65 -2.71 -20.34
C LEU A 178 4.33 -2.75 -21.83
N LYS A 179 5.31 -2.51 -22.71
CA LYS A 179 5.12 -2.59 -24.18
C LYS A 179 4.81 -4.00 -24.68
N ASP A 180 5.16 -5.03 -23.90
CA ASP A 180 4.91 -6.43 -24.25
C ASP A 180 3.53 -6.93 -23.75
N ILE A 181 2.83 -6.12 -22.96
CA ILE A 181 1.54 -6.48 -22.37
C ILE A 181 0.40 -6.16 -23.35
N ASP A 182 -0.57 -7.07 -23.42
CA ASP A 182 -1.71 -6.97 -24.32
C ASP A 182 -2.65 -5.84 -23.89
N GLU A 183 -3.26 -5.16 -24.86
CA GLU A 183 -4.16 -4.04 -24.61
C GLU A 183 -5.42 -4.41 -23.81
N ASP A 184 -5.87 -5.67 -23.86
CA ASP A 184 -7.00 -6.17 -23.07
C ASP A 184 -6.58 -6.63 -21.65
N CYS A 185 -5.29 -6.65 -21.33
CA CYS A 185 -4.80 -6.86 -19.97
C CYS A 185 -4.69 -5.53 -19.23
N LEU A 186 -5.43 -5.37 -18.13
CA LEU A 186 -5.32 -4.18 -17.27
C LEU A 186 -4.03 -4.24 -16.44
N ILE A 187 -3.19 -3.22 -16.56
CA ILE A 187 -1.97 -3.09 -15.77
C ILE A 187 -2.28 -2.19 -14.57
N VAL A 188 -2.26 -2.75 -13.36
CA VAL A 188 -2.43 -1.99 -12.12
C VAL A 188 -1.07 -1.69 -11.52
N ILE A 189 -0.67 -0.43 -11.56
CA ILE A 189 0.52 0.07 -10.87
C ILE A 189 0.09 0.56 -9.48
N ASP A 190 0.30 -0.25 -8.46
CA ASP A 190 0.12 0.18 -7.07
C ASP A 190 1.34 0.99 -6.63
N ALA A 191 1.18 2.31 -6.64
CA ALA A 191 2.18 3.29 -6.30
C ALA A 191 1.95 3.89 -4.89
N ALA A 192 1.32 3.15 -3.96
CA ALA A 192 0.99 3.61 -2.62
C ALA A 192 2.17 4.14 -1.77
N TYR A 193 3.40 3.85 -2.19
CA TYR A 193 4.63 4.28 -1.54
C TYR A 193 5.63 4.93 -2.53
N ASN A 194 5.20 5.26 -3.75
CA ASN A 194 6.12 5.72 -4.80
C ASN A 194 6.76 7.08 -4.48
N GLU A 195 6.13 7.91 -3.64
CA GLU A 195 6.75 9.14 -3.14
C GLU A 195 7.99 8.86 -2.28
N PHE A 196 7.97 7.79 -1.47
CA PHE A 196 9.15 7.33 -0.72
C PHE A 196 10.23 6.83 -1.68
N ALA A 197 9.87 5.98 -2.63
CA ALA A 197 10.81 5.45 -3.61
C ALA A 197 11.48 6.57 -4.43
N SER A 198 10.68 7.51 -4.93
CA SER A 198 11.13 8.67 -5.71
C SER A 198 12.07 9.59 -4.94
N PHE A 199 11.84 9.74 -3.62
CA PHE A 199 12.71 10.54 -2.76
C PHE A 199 14.07 9.87 -2.53
N LYS A 200 14.08 8.55 -2.30
CA LYS A 200 15.32 7.78 -2.13
C LYS A 200 16.12 7.71 -3.42
N ASP A 201 15.44 7.49 -4.53
CA ASP A 201 16.03 7.31 -5.85
C ASP A 201 15.05 7.73 -6.96
N ARG A 202 15.47 8.72 -7.75
CA ARG A 202 14.65 9.27 -8.83
C ARG A 202 14.37 8.27 -9.95
N GLU A 203 15.21 7.25 -10.13
CA GLU A 203 15.00 6.21 -11.15
C GLU A 203 13.75 5.35 -10.85
N LYS A 204 13.27 5.37 -9.60
CA LYS A 204 12.06 4.67 -9.16
C LYS A 204 10.77 5.48 -9.35
N HIS A 205 10.88 6.74 -9.79
CA HIS A 205 9.73 7.63 -9.91
C HIS A 205 8.79 7.22 -11.04
N ILE A 206 7.54 6.88 -10.70
CA ILE A 206 6.51 6.54 -11.68
C ILE A 206 5.68 7.78 -11.99
N ASP A 207 5.76 8.26 -13.23
CA ASP A 207 4.96 9.38 -13.73
C ASP A 207 3.62 8.87 -14.32
N PRO A 208 2.47 9.10 -13.65
CA PRO A 208 1.18 8.63 -14.15
C PRO A 208 0.78 9.27 -15.47
N ALA A 209 1.11 10.54 -15.73
CA ALA A 209 0.73 11.20 -16.99
C ALA A 209 1.47 10.60 -18.18
N LYS A 210 2.76 10.30 -18.00
CA LYS A 210 3.56 9.60 -19.02
C LYS A 210 3.02 8.20 -19.28
N LEU A 211 2.73 7.42 -18.23
CA LEU A 211 2.20 6.07 -18.36
C LEU A 211 0.84 6.04 -19.07
N ILE A 212 -0.14 6.81 -18.60
CA ILE A 212 -1.50 6.82 -19.16
C ILE A 212 -1.51 7.26 -20.62
N LYS A 213 -0.65 8.23 -20.98
CA LYS A 213 -0.51 8.67 -22.37
C LYS A 213 0.04 7.56 -23.28
N SER A 214 0.87 6.67 -22.75
CA SER A 214 1.59 5.65 -23.53
C SER A 214 0.85 4.30 -23.52
N PHE A 215 0.09 4.03 -22.46
CA PHE A 215 -0.56 2.75 -22.18
C PHE A 215 -2.00 2.99 -21.67
N PRO A 216 -3.01 3.00 -22.55
CA PRO A 216 -4.41 3.25 -22.16
C PRO A 216 -4.97 2.22 -21.17
N ASN A 217 -4.38 1.02 -21.11
CA ASN A 217 -4.71 -0.06 -20.20
C ASN A 217 -4.01 0.02 -18.84
N VAL A 218 -3.32 1.13 -18.51
CA VAL A 218 -2.71 1.34 -17.18
C VAL A 218 -3.67 2.04 -16.22
N LEU A 219 -3.76 1.50 -15.02
CA LEU A 219 -4.36 2.11 -13.84
C LEU A 219 -3.28 2.35 -12.79
N TYR A 220 -2.91 3.62 -12.59
CA TYR A 220 -2.03 4.05 -11.50
C TYR A 220 -2.84 4.25 -10.23
N LEU A 221 -2.37 3.75 -9.09
CA LEU A 221 -3.01 3.91 -7.78
C LEU A 221 -2.13 4.71 -6.82
N GLY A 222 -2.69 5.78 -6.27
CA GLY A 222 -2.08 6.55 -5.19
C GLY A 222 -2.98 6.60 -3.96
N THR A 223 -2.42 6.97 -2.82
CA THR A 223 -3.15 6.94 -1.54
C THR A 223 -2.76 8.08 -0.62
N PHE A 224 -3.72 8.58 0.14
CA PHE A 224 -3.45 9.52 1.23
C PHE A 224 -3.11 8.81 2.55
N SER A 225 -3.12 7.47 2.56
CA SER A 225 -3.00 6.69 3.79
C SER A 225 -1.59 6.65 4.38
N LYS A 226 -0.57 6.81 3.53
CA LYS A 226 0.84 6.61 3.87
C LYS A 226 1.50 7.96 4.10
N LEU A 227 2.20 8.51 3.10
CA LEU A 227 2.91 9.78 3.20
C LEU A 227 2.04 10.92 3.75
N TYR A 228 0.80 11.05 3.27
CA TYR A 228 -0.08 12.16 3.66
C TYR A 228 -0.76 11.99 5.04
N GLY A 229 -0.56 10.86 5.74
CA GLY A 229 -1.02 10.69 7.12
C GLY A 229 -2.54 10.52 7.31
N LEU A 230 -3.32 10.24 6.26
CA LEU A 230 -4.78 10.16 6.33
C LEU A 230 -5.32 8.71 6.32
N GLY A 231 -4.55 7.76 6.87
CA GLY A 231 -4.90 6.33 6.86
C GLY A 231 -6.27 6.03 7.47
N GLY A 232 -6.64 6.74 8.54
CA GLY A 232 -7.94 6.59 9.20
C GLY A 232 -9.14 7.17 8.44
N LEU A 233 -8.91 8.08 7.47
CA LEU A 233 -10.00 8.75 6.74
C LEU A 233 -10.48 7.99 5.50
N ARG A 234 -9.72 6.98 5.07
CA ARG A 234 -10.02 6.12 3.91
C ARG A 234 -10.23 6.94 2.63
N VAL A 235 -9.16 7.55 2.12
CA VAL A 235 -9.18 8.25 0.84
C VAL A 235 -7.94 7.92 0.02
N GLY A 236 -8.17 7.60 -1.25
CA GLY A 236 -7.15 7.30 -2.24
C GLY A 236 -7.66 7.63 -3.64
N TYR A 237 -6.83 7.45 -4.64
CA TYR A 237 -7.16 7.83 -6.01
C TYR A 237 -6.57 6.86 -7.03
N GLY A 238 -7.26 6.77 -8.16
CA GLY A 238 -6.83 6.03 -9.34
C GLY A 238 -6.69 6.99 -10.50
N MET A 239 -5.66 6.80 -11.32
CA MET A 239 -5.43 7.56 -12.53
C MET A 239 -5.31 6.62 -13.72
N ALA A 240 -6.12 6.85 -14.75
CA ALA A 240 -6.14 6.03 -15.95
C ALA A 240 -6.70 6.80 -17.15
N ASP A 241 -6.74 6.14 -18.31
CA ASP A 241 -7.51 6.65 -19.45
C ASP A 241 -9.00 6.86 -19.08
N GLU A 242 -9.63 7.84 -19.73
CA GLU A 242 -11.03 8.21 -19.47
C GLU A 242 -11.99 7.02 -19.65
N GLU A 243 -11.77 6.16 -20.65
CA GLU A 243 -12.63 4.99 -20.87
C GLU A 243 -12.58 4.02 -19.68
N LEU A 244 -11.37 3.78 -19.15
CA LEU A 244 -11.18 2.92 -17.99
C LEU A 244 -11.81 3.53 -16.74
N ILE A 245 -11.60 4.82 -16.50
CA ILE A 245 -12.21 5.54 -15.38
C ILE A 245 -13.75 5.46 -15.47
N ASN A 246 -14.33 5.67 -16.65
CA ASN A 246 -15.76 5.56 -16.88
C ASN A 246 -16.30 4.15 -16.61
N ALA A 247 -15.52 3.10 -16.91
CA ALA A 247 -15.89 1.73 -16.56
C ALA A 247 -15.94 1.54 -15.03
N LEU A 248 -14.94 2.05 -14.29
CA LEU A 248 -14.90 1.96 -12.83
C LEU A 248 -16.03 2.76 -12.15
N TYR A 249 -16.42 3.91 -12.71
CA TYR A 249 -17.55 4.70 -12.19
C TYR A 249 -18.90 3.97 -12.26
N LYS A 250 -19.06 2.96 -13.14
CA LYS A 250 -20.28 2.12 -13.18
C LYS A 250 -20.40 1.21 -11.95
N LEU A 251 -19.29 0.89 -11.30
CA LEU A 251 -19.21 0.02 -10.13
C LEU A 251 -19.17 0.82 -8.82
N ARG A 252 -18.58 2.02 -8.86
CA ARG A 252 -18.44 2.89 -7.69
C ARG A 252 -19.81 3.32 -7.16
N ALA A 253 -20.11 2.99 -5.92
CA ALA A 253 -21.29 3.52 -5.23
C ALA A 253 -21.21 5.06 -5.10
N PRO A 254 -22.34 5.78 -5.23
CA PRO A 254 -22.36 7.21 -4.94
C PRO A 254 -22.03 7.45 -3.46
N PHE A 255 -21.42 8.59 -3.16
CA PHE A 255 -21.00 9.01 -1.81
C PHE A 255 -20.04 8.01 -1.13
N ASN A 256 -19.22 7.30 -1.90
CA ASN A 256 -18.27 6.30 -1.38
C ASN A 256 -17.17 6.86 -0.46
N VAL A 257 -16.93 8.17 -0.48
CA VAL A 257 -15.91 8.84 0.36
C VAL A 257 -16.54 9.98 1.14
N ASN A 258 -16.23 10.06 2.44
CA ASN A 258 -16.83 11.07 3.33
C ASN A 258 -16.29 12.48 3.08
N ILE A 259 -17.08 13.50 3.43
CA ILE A 259 -16.75 14.91 3.20
C ILE A 259 -15.46 15.37 3.90
N LEU A 260 -15.18 14.86 5.11
CA LEU A 260 -13.99 15.24 5.86
C LEU A 260 -12.71 14.70 5.20
N ALA A 261 -12.78 13.48 4.66
CA ALA A 261 -11.68 12.87 3.91
C ALA A 261 -11.37 13.65 2.63
N LEU A 262 -12.40 14.07 1.88
CA LEU A 262 -12.20 14.90 0.68
C LEU A 262 -11.52 16.23 1.02
N LYS A 263 -11.99 16.94 2.05
CA LYS A 263 -11.40 18.23 2.48
C LYS A 263 -9.98 18.08 3.01
N ALA A 264 -9.73 17.06 3.84
CA ALA A 264 -8.41 16.79 4.39
C ALA A 264 -7.41 16.40 3.29
N ALA A 265 -7.81 15.54 2.35
CA ALA A 265 -6.96 15.11 1.24
C ALA A 265 -6.56 16.28 0.34
N THR A 266 -7.50 17.15 -0.03
CA THR A 266 -7.20 18.36 -0.82
C THR A 266 -6.17 19.23 -0.09
N ALA A 267 -6.37 19.50 1.20
CA ALA A 267 -5.44 20.33 1.98
C ALA A 267 -4.06 19.67 2.19
N ALA A 268 -4.01 18.33 2.28
CA ALA A 268 -2.77 17.58 2.43
C ALA A 268 -1.89 17.61 1.18
N LEU A 269 -2.49 17.73 -0.03
CA LEU A 269 -1.74 17.82 -1.29
C LEU A 269 -0.82 19.05 -1.34
N ASP A 270 -1.20 20.13 -0.67
CA ASP A 270 -0.49 21.41 -0.65
C ASP A 270 0.50 21.54 0.52
N ASP A 271 0.60 20.53 1.40
CA ASP A 271 1.51 20.58 2.56
C ASP A 271 2.88 19.97 2.24
N GLU A 272 3.63 20.67 1.39
CA GLU A 272 4.97 20.25 0.96
C GLU A 272 5.96 20.10 2.12
N GLU A 273 5.83 20.93 3.16
CA GLU A 273 6.70 20.89 4.35
C GLU A 273 6.47 19.59 5.14
N PHE A 274 5.20 19.23 5.40
CA PHE A 274 4.87 17.97 6.07
C PHE A 274 5.37 16.75 5.27
N VAL A 275 5.18 16.78 3.94
CA VAL A 275 5.67 15.72 3.04
C VAL A 275 7.18 15.58 3.13
N LYS A 276 7.91 16.69 2.99
CA LYS A 276 9.37 16.72 3.06
C LYS A 276 9.88 16.18 4.40
N ASN A 277 9.34 16.68 5.51
CA ASN A 277 9.73 16.25 6.86
C ASN A 277 9.47 14.74 7.08
N SER A 278 8.36 14.22 6.54
CA SER A 278 8.03 12.80 6.63
C SER A 278 9.04 11.92 5.87
N LEU A 279 9.45 12.35 4.67
CA LEU A 279 10.42 11.63 3.84
C LEU A 279 11.83 11.68 4.43
N GLU A 280 12.25 12.84 4.94
CA GLU A 280 13.56 13.02 5.60
C GLU A 280 13.65 12.19 6.90
N ASN A 281 12.59 12.20 7.73
CA ASN A 281 12.52 11.31 8.89
C ASN A 281 12.62 9.85 8.46
N ASN A 282 11.85 9.44 7.44
CA ASN A 282 11.83 8.06 6.99
C ASN A 282 13.21 7.51 6.63
N PHE A 283 13.95 8.21 5.76
CA PHE A 283 15.22 7.68 5.26
C PHE A 283 16.39 7.91 6.20
N SER A 284 16.37 8.96 7.03
CA SER A 284 17.36 9.08 8.11
C SER A 284 17.21 7.96 9.13
N GLN A 285 15.99 7.62 9.52
CA GLN A 285 15.73 6.55 10.46
C GLN A 285 15.91 5.15 9.84
N MET A 286 15.59 4.97 8.56
CA MET A 286 15.84 3.71 7.85
C MET A 286 17.32 3.31 7.89
N GLN A 287 18.25 4.26 7.81
CA GLN A 287 19.68 3.99 7.93
C GLN A 287 20.05 3.36 9.29
N GLU A 288 19.41 3.79 10.37
CA GLU A 288 19.62 3.19 11.70
C GLU A 288 19.07 1.75 11.77
N PHE A 289 17.94 1.46 11.11
CA PHE A 289 17.47 0.07 10.98
C PHE A 289 18.41 -0.78 10.13
N GLU A 290 18.93 -0.27 9.01
CA GLU A 290 19.90 -1.02 8.19
C GLU A 290 21.18 -1.30 8.98
N LYS A 291 21.66 -0.32 9.75
CA LYS A 291 22.81 -0.46 10.65
C LYS A 291 22.54 -1.51 11.73
N PHE A 292 21.42 -1.41 12.43
CA PHE A 292 21.02 -2.38 13.46
C PHE A 292 20.97 -3.80 12.91
N ALA A 293 20.42 -3.99 11.71
CA ALA A 293 20.35 -5.29 11.05
C ALA A 293 21.75 -5.86 10.80
N ARG A 294 22.67 -5.05 10.26
CA ARG A 294 24.06 -5.47 10.00
C ARG A 294 24.81 -5.83 11.28
N GLU A 295 24.67 -5.02 12.33
CA GLU A 295 25.31 -5.26 13.63
C GLU A 295 24.81 -6.55 14.31
N ASN A 296 23.54 -6.91 14.08
CA ASN A 296 22.90 -8.11 14.64
C ASN A 296 22.83 -9.29 13.64
N GLN A 297 23.48 -9.20 12.48
CA GLN A 297 23.50 -10.24 11.44
C GLN A 297 22.08 -10.69 11.03
N LEU A 298 21.19 -9.71 10.84
CA LEU A 298 19.84 -9.93 10.35
C LEU A 298 19.78 -9.66 8.84
N ASP A 299 19.17 -10.58 8.11
CA ASP A 299 18.90 -10.39 6.69
C ASP A 299 17.76 -9.40 6.48
N PHE A 300 17.90 -8.55 5.45
CA PHE A 300 16.87 -7.59 5.06
C PHE A 300 16.96 -7.23 3.58
N ILE A 301 15.86 -6.72 3.04
CA ILE A 301 15.81 -6.14 1.69
C ILE A 301 15.98 -4.62 1.82
N PRO A 302 16.92 -3.99 1.09
CA PRO A 302 17.00 -2.54 0.99
C PRO A 302 15.67 -1.96 0.53
N SER A 303 15.06 -1.13 1.39
CA SER A 303 13.67 -0.72 1.22
C SER A 303 13.56 0.65 0.54
N TYR A 304 12.56 0.80 -0.31
CA TYR A 304 12.15 2.06 -0.93
C TYR A 304 10.82 2.57 -0.36
N THR A 305 10.35 1.97 0.74
CA THR A 305 9.05 2.24 1.36
C THR A 305 9.19 3.04 2.67
N ASN A 306 8.14 3.08 3.48
CA ASN A 306 8.17 3.56 4.87
C ASN A 306 8.26 2.44 5.92
N PHE A 307 8.83 1.30 5.54
CA PHE A 307 9.09 0.19 6.42
C PHE A 307 10.38 -0.54 6.02
N ILE A 308 10.87 -1.41 6.88
CA ILE A 308 11.92 -2.40 6.57
C ILE A 308 11.44 -3.79 6.94
N THR A 309 11.94 -4.81 6.26
CA THR A 309 11.60 -6.22 6.51
C THR A 309 12.84 -6.98 6.90
N TYR A 310 12.81 -7.60 8.09
CA TYR A 310 13.86 -8.48 8.58
C TYR A 310 13.45 -9.94 8.43
N PHE A 311 14.35 -10.75 7.90
CA PHE A 311 14.19 -12.18 7.69
C PHE A 311 14.96 -12.97 8.73
N PHE A 312 14.45 -14.15 9.07
CA PHE A 312 15.06 -15.03 10.06
C PHE A 312 15.19 -16.43 9.50
N GLU A 313 16.35 -17.04 9.70
CA GLU A 313 16.57 -18.45 9.37
C GLU A 313 16.20 -19.34 10.57
N GLU A 314 16.95 -19.22 11.67
CA GLU A 314 16.77 -20.10 12.85
C GLU A 314 15.70 -19.61 13.83
N LYS A 315 15.59 -18.29 14.01
CA LYS A 315 14.63 -17.69 14.96
C LYS A 315 13.24 -17.63 14.34
N ASN A 316 12.19 -17.74 15.16
CA ASN A 316 10.81 -17.72 14.68
C ASN A 316 10.20 -16.29 14.74
N SER A 317 9.73 -15.77 13.61
CA SER A 317 9.19 -14.40 13.52
C SER A 317 7.96 -14.18 14.40
N SER A 318 7.09 -15.18 14.56
CA SER A 318 5.90 -15.08 15.41
C SER A 318 6.28 -14.98 16.89
N ASP A 319 7.23 -15.79 17.36
CA ASP A 319 7.77 -15.71 18.73
C ASP A 319 8.44 -14.36 18.99
N LEU A 320 9.28 -13.89 18.06
CA LEU A 320 9.92 -12.58 18.17
C LEU A 320 8.89 -11.44 18.22
N SER A 321 7.85 -11.52 17.39
CA SER A 321 6.75 -10.55 17.39
C SER A 321 5.97 -10.57 18.71
N GLU A 322 5.73 -11.75 19.28
CA GLU A 322 5.06 -11.89 20.58
C GLU A 322 5.92 -11.36 21.73
N LYS A 323 7.23 -11.59 21.70
CA LYS A 323 8.18 -11.03 22.67
C LYS A 323 8.22 -9.50 22.60
N LEU A 324 8.24 -8.91 21.41
CA LEU A 324 8.12 -7.46 21.22
C LEU A 324 6.77 -6.93 21.71
N LEU A 325 5.68 -7.65 21.41
CA LEU A 325 4.34 -7.29 21.86
C LEU A 325 4.24 -7.22 23.39
N LYS A 326 4.85 -8.18 24.10
CA LYS A 326 4.98 -8.20 25.58
C LYS A 326 5.79 -7.02 26.12
N LYS A 327 6.56 -6.32 25.28
CA LYS A 327 7.29 -5.08 25.59
C LYS A 327 6.54 -3.82 25.17
N GLY A 328 5.34 -3.94 24.62
CA GLY A 328 4.53 -2.84 24.12
C GLY A 328 4.91 -2.38 22.71
N ILE A 329 5.70 -3.16 21.97
CA ILE A 329 6.12 -2.81 20.59
C ILE A 329 5.39 -3.72 19.61
N ILE A 330 4.54 -3.12 18.77
CA ILE A 330 3.74 -3.84 17.79
C ILE A 330 4.42 -3.74 16.43
N VAL A 331 4.90 -4.88 15.92
CA VAL A 331 5.40 -5.05 14.54
C VAL A 331 4.45 -5.94 13.73
N ARG A 332 4.69 -6.08 12.43
CA ARG A 332 3.89 -6.96 11.57
C ARG A 332 4.62 -8.28 11.32
N ASP A 333 4.14 -9.37 11.92
CA ASP A 333 4.55 -10.72 11.52
C ASP A 333 4.09 -11.03 10.08
N LEU A 334 5.00 -11.55 9.25
CA LEU A 334 4.76 -11.90 7.86
C LEU A 334 4.48 -13.40 7.65
N ARG A 335 4.25 -14.17 8.72
CA ARG A 335 3.82 -15.57 8.62
C ARG A 335 2.59 -15.77 7.72
N SER A 336 1.65 -14.83 7.70
CA SER A 336 0.48 -14.89 6.80
C SER A 336 0.83 -14.81 5.31
N TYR A 337 2.02 -14.31 4.97
CA TYR A 337 2.59 -14.30 3.63
C TYR A 337 3.44 -15.54 3.34
N GLY A 338 3.54 -16.48 4.29
CA GLY A 338 4.43 -17.65 4.18
C GLY A 338 5.90 -17.33 4.44
N LEU A 339 6.21 -16.21 5.09
CA LEU A 339 7.57 -15.77 5.37
C LEU A 339 7.90 -15.87 6.86
N ASN A 340 9.12 -16.32 7.17
CA ASN A 340 9.70 -16.18 8.50
C ASN A 340 10.37 -14.80 8.63
N ALA A 341 9.54 -13.77 8.73
CA ALA A 341 9.99 -12.38 8.67
C ALA A 341 9.07 -11.45 9.48
N ILE A 342 9.61 -10.31 9.91
CA ILE A 342 8.83 -9.20 10.46
C ILE A 342 8.99 -7.96 9.58
N ARG A 343 7.89 -7.25 9.36
CA ARG A 343 7.89 -5.92 8.74
C ARG A 343 7.72 -4.87 9.83
N ILE A 344 8.62 -3.90 9.87
CA ILE A 344 8.64 -2.81 10.85
C ILE A 344 8.47 -1.48 10.12
N SER A 345 7.38 -0.77 10.40
CA SER A 345 7.19 0.60 9.93
C SER A 345 8.25 1.53 10.54
N ILE A 346 8.75 2.49 9.77
CA ILE A 346 9.71 3.46 10.29
C ILE A 346 8.97 4.49 11.14
N GLY A 347 9.27 4.52 12.44
CA GLY A 347 8.66 5.40 13.43
C GLY A 347 9.37 6.74 13.56
N LYS A 348 9.01 7.48 14.62
CA LYS A 348 9.80 8.59 15.16
C LYS A 348 11.11 8.09 15.76
N PRO A 349 12.14 8.95 15.91
CA PRO A 349 13.42 8.54 16.50
C PRO A 349 13.29 7.79 17.83
N TYR A 350 12.45 8.26 18.77
CA TYR A 350 12.29 7.59 20.05
C TYR A 350 11.63 6.21 19.93
N GLU A 351 10.67 6.05 19.01
CA GLU A 351 9.97 4.77 18.78
C GLU A 351 10.94 3.73 18.24
N ASN A 352 11.81 4.16 17.30
CA ASN A 352 12.82 3.33 16.68
C ASN A 352 13.92 2.95 17.69
N THR A 353 14.42 3.91 18.47
CA THR A 353 15.38 3.64 19.56
C THR A 353 14.83 2.60 20.53
N ARG A 354 13.57 2.75 20.94
CA ARG A 354 12.94 1.80 21.85
C ARG A 354 12.79 0.40 21.24
N PHE A 355 12.48 0.32 19.94
CA PHE A 355 12.51 -0.95 19.20
C PHE A 355 13.91 -1.58 19.24
N PHE A 356 14.96 -0.83 18.92
CA PHE A 356 16.33 -1.36 18.90
C PHE A 356 16.75 -1.92 20.26
N GLU A 357 16.53 -1.18 21.35
CA GLU A 357 16.88 -1.61 22.71
C GLU A 357 16.20 -2.92 23.12
N GLU A 358 14.89 -3.02 22.93
CA GLU A 358 14.15 -4.21 23.33
C GLU A 358 14.43 -5.38 22.40
N PHE A 359 14.57 -5.12 21.09
CA PHE A 359 14.83 -6.17 20.12
C PHE A 359 16.24 -6.76 20.26
N GLU A 360 17.26 -5.93 20.53
CA GLU A 360 18.61 -6.42 20.85
C GLU A 360 18.61 -7.34 22.09
N SER A 361 17.87 -6.96 23.14
CA SER A 361 17.71 -7.80 24.33
C SER A 361 17.03 -9.14 24.01
N ILE A 362 16.03 -9.13 23.13
CA ILE A 362 15.30 -10.33 22.68
C ILE A 362 16.22 -11.23 21.85
N LEU A 363 17.04 -10.67 20.96
CA LEU A 363 17.95 -11.42 20.10
C LEU A 363 19.08 -12.11 20.87
N LYS A 364 19.58 -11.49 21.95
CA LYS A 364 20.65 -12.03 22.81
C LYS A 364 20.18 -13.10 23.81
N LYS A 365 18.89 -13.11 24.15
CA LYS A 365 18.32 -14.11 25.07
C LYS A 365 17.96 -15.39 24.29
N ASN A 366 18.97 -16.22 24.08
CA ASN A 366 18.83 -17.64 23.75
C ASN A 366 19.63 -18.47 24.75
#